data_AF-A0A804HIQ9-F1
#
_entry.id   AF-A0A804HIQ9-F1
#
_cell.length_a   1.000
_cell.length_b   1.000
_cell.length_c   1.000
_cell.angle_alpha   90.00
_cell.angle_beta   90.00
_cell.angle_gamma   90.00
#
_symmetry.space_group_name_H-M   'P 1'
#
loop_
_entity.id
_entity.type
_entity.pdbx_description
1 polymer ?
#
loop_
_entity_poly.entity_id
_entity_poly.type
_entity_poly.pdbx_seq_one_letter_code
_entity_poly.pdbx_strand_id
1 'polypeptide(L)'
;MLLPVFTLKLRHKISPRMVAIGRYDGTHPCLAAATQTGKVFIHNPHTRNQHVSASRVFQSPLESDVSLLSINQAVSCLTAGVLNPELGYDALLVGTQTNLLAYDVYNNSDLFYREVADGANAIVLGTLGDISSPLAIIGGNCALQGFNHEGSDLFWTV
;
A
#
# COMPACT_ATOMS: atom_id res chain seq x y z
N MET A 1 5.81 32.47 10.55
CA MET A 1 6.36 31.57 9.51
C MET A 1 6.49 30.20 10.16
N LEU A 2 5.91 29.15 9.59
CA LEU A 2 5.99 27.80 10.18
C LEU A 2 7.38 27.19 9.86
N LEU A 3 7.99 26.53 10.85
CA LEU A 3 9.24 25.78 10.69
C LEU A 3 8.93 24.27 10.67
N PRO A 4 9.62 23.46 9.85
CA PRO A 4 9.41 22.03 9.83
C PRO A 4 9.87 21.42 11.16
N VAL A 5 9.00 20.64 11.81
CA VAL A 5 9.30 19.95 13.08
C VAL A 5 10.40 18.89 12.87
N PHE A 6 10.46 18.28 11.69
CA PHE A 6 11.53 17.37 11.30
C PHE A 6 11.81 17.48 9.79
N THR A 7 13.01 17.06 9.39
CA THR A 7 13.40 16.89 7.99
C THR A 7 14.18 15.58 7.87
N LEU A 8 13.84 14.77 6.87
CA LEU A 8 14.51 13.51 6.60
C LEU A 8 14.88 13.43 5.12
N LYS A 9 16.02 12.82 4.82
CA LYS A 9 16.47 12.57 3.44
C LYS A 9 16.45 11.07 3.17
N LEU A 10 15.46 10.62 2.40
CA LEU A 10 15.36 9.26 1.88
C LEU A 10 16.18 9.13 0.59
N ARG A 11 16.88 8.00 0.41
CA ARG A 11 17.77 7.79 -0.76
C ARG A 11 17.05 7.19 -1.97
N HIS A 12 15.72 7.25 -1.98
CA HIS A 12 14.86 6.72 -3.03
C HIS A 12 14.12 7.85 -3.76
N LYS A 13 14.02 7.76 -5.08
CA LYS A 13 13.17 8.66 -5.88
C LYS A 13 11.71 8.25 -5.70
N ILE A 14 10.92 9.12 -5.09
CA ILE A 14 9.49 8.91 -4.85
C ILE A 14 8.70 9.21 -6.12
N SER A 15 7.81 8.30 -6.49
CA SER A 15 6.87 8.52 -7.59
C SER A 15 5.73 9.46 -7.15
N PRO A 16 5.35 10.46 -7.95
CA PRO A 16 4.23 11.35 -7.62
C PRO A 16 2.94 10.58 -7.38
N ARG A 17 2.10 11.06 -6.46
CA ARG A 17 0.77 10.50 -6.13
C ARG A 17 0.77 9.06 -5.58
N MET A 18 1.93 8.46 -5.35
CA MET A 18 2.07 7.08 -4.85
C MET A 18 2.76 7.07 -3.48
N VAL A 19 2.15 7.75 -2.53
CA VAL A 19 2.65 7.90 -1.15
C VAL A 19 1.47 7.70 -0.21
N ALA A 20 1.66 6.89 0.83
CA ALA A 20 0.69 6.69 1.89
C ALA A 20 1.37 6.61 3.26
N ILE A 21 0.61 6.90 4.30
CA ILE A 21 1.00 6.69 5.68
C ILE A 21 0.05 5.65 6.27
N GLY A 22 0.59 4.65 6.96
CA GLY A 22 -0.20 3.58 7.57
C GLY A 22 0.47 3.01 8.80
N ARG A 23 -0.34 2.49 9.72
CA ARG A 23 0.09 1.74 10.91
C ARG A 23 0.05 0.26 10.60
N TYR A 24 1.11 -0.22 9.97
CA TYR A 24 1.20 -1.60 9.49
C TYR A 24 1.29 -2.64 10.60
N ASP A 25 1.84 -2.26 11.76
CA ASP A 25 1.86 -3.07 12.98
C ASP A 25 0.67 -2.75 13.93
N GLY A 26 -0.31 -1.97 13.45
CA GLY A 26 -1.45 -1.48 14.22
C GLY A 26 -1.18 -0.29 15.13
N THR A 27 0.09 0.10 15.37
CA THR A 27 0.43 1.11 16.39
C THR A 27 1.32 2.23 15.87
N HIS A 28 2.39 1.91 15.13
CA HIS A 28 3.41 2.86 14.71
C HIS A 28 3.19 3.33 13.25
N PRO A 29 3.05 4.64 13.01
CA PRO A 29 2.87 5.16 11.67
C PRO A 29 4.17 5.02 10.85
N CYS A 30 4.02 4.47 9.66
CA CYS A 30 5.08 4.26 8.69
C CYS A 30 4.76 5.00 7.39
N LEU A 31 5.80 5.44 6.69
CA LEU A 31 5.67 6.03 5.36
C LEU A 31 5.89 4.97 4.30
N ALA A 32 4.93 4.73 3.42
CA ALA A 32 5.11 3.92 2.23
C ALA A 32 5.12 4.79 0.97
N ALA A 33 6.03 4.53 0.05
CA ALA A 33 6.03 5.22 -1.23
C ALA A 33 6.60 4.36 -2.37
N ALA A 34 5.98 4.47 -3.53
CA ALA A 34 6.47 3.81 -4.73
C ALA A 34 7.71 4.53 -5.30
N THR A 35 8.53 3.74 -5.97
CA THR A 35 9.76 4.19 -6.64
C THR A 35 9.70 3.88 -8.13
N GLN A 36 10.57 4.53 -8.90
CA GLN A 36 10.63 4.37 -10.37
C GLN A 36 11.00 2.94 -10.84
N THR A 37 11.50 2.07 -9.95
CA THR A 37 11.98 0.73 -10.30
C THR A 37 10.98 -0.38 -9.98
N GLY A 38 9.69 -0.06 -9.82
CA GLY A 38 8.66 -1.04 -9.48
C GLY A 38 8.82 -1.64 -8.08
N LYS A 39 9.39 -0.85 -7.16
CA LYS A 39 9.49 -1.16 -5.74
C LYS A 39 8.70 -0.14 -4.94
N VAL A 40 8.15 -0.58 -3.82
CA VAL A 40 7.59 0.30 -2.78
C VAL A 40 8.54 0.25 -1.59
N PHE A 41 9.02 1.40 -1.12
CA PHE A 41 9.76 1.42 0.15
C PHE A 41 8.81 1.73 1.29
N ILE A 42 9.11 1.18 2.46
CA ILE A 42 8.42 1.44 3.73
C ILE A 42 9.47 1.96 4.70
N HIS A 43 9.36 3.22 5.09
CA HIS A 43 10.18 3.83 6.13
C HIS A 43 9.47 3.70 7.48
N ASN A 44 10.11 3.01 8.42
CA ASN A 44 9.64 2.82 9.78
C ASN A 44 10.75 3.20 10.78
N PRO A 45 10.63 4.34 11.50
CA PRO A 45 11.64 4.76 12.46
C PRO A 45 11.58 3.98 13.80
N HIS A 46 10.56 3.13 14.00
CA HIS A 46 10.27 2.48 15.28
C HIS A 46 10.77 1.03 15.40
N THR A 47 11.10 0.35 14.30
CA THR A 47 11.44 -1.08 14.28
C THR A 47 12.89 -1.39 13.89
N ARG A 48 13.82 -0.52 14.31
CA ARG A 48 15.26 -0.73 14.16
C ARG A 48 15.64 -2.13 14.68
N ASN A 49 15.99 -3.05 13.76
CA ASN A 49 16.39 -4.47 13.99
C ASN A 49 15.29 -5.56 14.08
N GLN A 50 14.07 -5.38 13.57
CA GLN A 50 13.18 -6.53 13.39
C GLN A 50 13.58 -7.33 12.14
N HIS A 51 14.03 -8.58 12.34
CA HIS A 51 14.32 -9.53 11.28
C HIS A 51 13.04 -9.89 10.52
N VAL A 52 12.87 -9.34 9.31
CA VAL A 52 11.80 -9.74 8.39
C VAL A 52 12.20 -11.09 7.78
N SER A 53 11.57 -12.18 8.22
CA SER A 53 11.67 -13.50 7.57
C SER A 53 10.99 -13.47 6.20
N ALA A 54 11.68 -14.01 5.19
CA ALA A 54 11.51 -13.72 3.77
C ALA A 54 10.13 -14.03 3.14
N SER A 55 9.70 -13.13 2.24
CA SER A 55 8.72 -13.34 1.15
C SER A 55 8.93 -12.27 0.06
N ARG A 56 8.45 -11.02 0.24
CA ARG A 56 8.63 -9.91 -0.74
C ARG A 56 9.25 -8.64 -0.17
N VAL A 57 9.17 -8.44 1.15
CA VAL A 57 9.81 -7.32 1.86
C VAL A 57 11.22 -7.71 2.31
N PHE A 58 12.20 -6.85 2.01
CA PHE A 58 13.59 -7.01 2.48
C PHE A 58 14.13 -5.68 2.98
N GLN A 59 15.05 -5.71 3.95
CA GLN A 59 15.67 -4.50 4.50
C GLN A 59 16.54 -3.82 3.44
N SER A 60 16.50 -2.49 3.37
CA SER A 60 17.36 -1.73 2.47
C SER A 60 18.82 -1.85 2.92
N PRO A 61 19.76 -2.20 2.02
CA PRO A 61 21.17 -2.28 2.37
C PRO A 61 21.79 -0.90 2.66
N LEU A 62 21.08 0.18 2.32
CA LEU A 62 21.57 1.55 2.43
C LEU A 62 21.00 2.31 3.63
N GLU A 63 19.85 1.88 4.16
CA GLU A 63 19.08 2.58 5.19
C GLU A 63 18.41 1.55 6.12
N SER A 64 18.83 1.47 7.38
CA SER A 64 18.34 0.44 8.33
C SER A 64 16.84 0.52 8.60
N ASP A 65 16.27 1.71 8.45
CA ASP A 65 14.90 2.05 8.83
C ASP A 65 13.98 2.01 7.61
N VAL A 66 14.48 1.51 6.47
CA VAL A 66 13.74 1.37 5.22
C VAL A 66 13.71 -0.09 4.81
N SER A 67 12.52 -0.61 4.57
CA SER A 67 12.28 -1.90 3.93
C SER A 67 11.81 -1.69 2.49
N LEU A 68 12.11 -2.61 1.60
CA LEU A 68 11.74 -2.59 0.19
C LEU A 68 10.83 -3.77 -0.13
N LEU A 69 9.64 -3.46 -0.63
CA LEU A 69 8.68 -4.40 -1.19
C LEU A 69 8.87 -4.45 -2.71
N SER A 70 9.22 -5.62 -3.25
CA SER A 70 9.34 -5.83 -4.69
C SER A 70 7.98 -6.12 -5.33
N ILE A 71 7.48 -5.19 -6.13
CA ILE A 71 6.26 -5.35 -6.94
C ILE A 71 6.60 -5.95 -8.31
N ASN A 72 7.80 -5.67 -8.83
CA ASN A 72 8.29 -6.13 -10.15
C ASN A 72 7.43 -5.65 -11.33
N GLN A 73 6.62 -4.63 -11.12
CA GLN A 73 5.79 -3.96 -12.12
C GLN A 73 5.75 -2.46 -11.81
N ALA A 74 5.44 -1.64 -12.81
CA ALA A 74 5.23 -0.22 -12.61
C ALA A 74 3.98 0.00 -11.73
N VAL A 75 4.18 0.65 -10.57
CA VAL A 75 3.09 1.06 -9.68
C VAL A 75 2.41 2.28 -10.29
N SER A 76 1.08 2.28 -10.32
CA SER A 76 0.25 3.36 -10.87
C SER A 76 -0.53 4.09 -9.77
N CYS A 77 -0.92 3.39 -8.70
CA CYS A 77 -1.56 3.99 -7.54
C CYS A 77 -1.20 3.25 -6.24
N LEU A 78 -1.25 3.96 -5.11
CA LEU A 78 -0.87 3.42 -3.80
C LEU A 78 -1.70 4.10 -2.71
N THR A 79 -2.23 3.31 -1.78
CA THR A 79 -2.91 3.82 -0.58
C THR A 79 -2.67 2.87 0.60
N ALA A 80 -2.97 3.33 1.82
CA ALA A 80 -2.96 2.50 3.01
C ALA A 80 -4.20 2.79 3.87
N GLY A 81 -4.70 1.79 4.58
CA GLY A 81 -5.80 1.96 5.52
C GLY A 81 -6.42 0.64 5.96
N VAL A 82 -7.46 0.74 6.79
CA VAL A 82 -8.14 -0.42 7.39
C VAL A 82 -9.03 -1.12 6.37
N LEU A 83 -8.53 -2.19 5.76
CA LEU A 83 -9.30 -3.00 4.81
C LEU A 83 -10.14 -4.08 5.51
N ASN A 84 -9.61 -4.69 6.57
CA ASN A 84 -10.35 -5.57 7.47
C ASN A 84 -10.34 -4.98 8.89
N PRO A 85 -11.47 -4.44 9.39
CA PRO A 85 -11.57 -3.88 10.73
C PRO A 85 -11.21 -4.83 11.87
N GLU A 86 -11.31 -6.15 11.66
CA GLU A 86 -11.02 -7.16 12.69
C GLU A 86 -9.53 -7.32 12.98
N LEU A 87 -8.66 -6.92 12.04
CA LEU A 87 -7.21 -7.12 12.15
C LEU A 87 -6.49 -6.01 12.93
N GLY A 88 -7.10 -4.83 13.04
CA GLY A 88 -6.55 -3.72 13.83
C GLY A 88 -5.29 -3.06 13.25
N TYR A 89 -4.93 -3.34 12.00
CA TYR A 89 -3.80 -2.71 11.29
C TYR A 89 -4.19 -2.21 9.91
N ASP A 90 -3.37 -1.32 9.35
CA ASP A 90 -3.57 -0.81 7.99
C ASP A 90 -2.98 -1.77 6.95
N ALA A 91 -3.77 -2.12 5.93
CA ALA A 91 -3.27 -2.82 4.75
C ALA A 91 -2.62 -1.83 3.78
N LEU A 92 -1.52 -2.24 3.13
CA LEU A 92 -0.93 -1.49 2.02
C LEU A 92 -1.56 -1.98 0.70
N LEU A 93 -2.19 -1.08 -0.04
CA LEU A 93 -2.75 -1.38 -1.35
C LEU A 93 -1.86 -0.81 -2.44
N VAL A 94 -1.48 -1.67 -3.38
CA VAL A 94 -0.62 -1.34 -4.52
C VAL A 94 -1.33 -1.71 -5.81
N GLY A 95 -1.66 -0.70 -6.61
CA GLY A 95 -2.22 -0.88 -7.94
C GLY A 95 -1.14 -0.77 -9.02
N THR A 96 -1.27 -1.60 -10.06
CA THR A 96 -0.51 -1.54 -11.30
C THR A 96 -1.48 -1.45 -12.48
N GLN A 97 -0.95 -1.37 -13.70
CA GLN A 97 -1.77 -1.33 -14.90
C GLN A 97 -2.61 -2.60 -15.12
N THR A 98 -2.30 -3.70 -14.43
CA THR A 98 -2.95 -5.00 -14.63
C THR A 98 -3.33 -5.71 -13.34
N ASN A 99 -2.93 -5.20 -12.18
CA ASN A 99 -3.11 -5.90 -10.91
C ASN A 99 -3.42 -4.95 -9.75
N LEU A 100 -4.10 -5.50 -8.74
CA LEU A 100 -4.27 -4.91 -7.43
C LEU A 100 -3.75 -5.90 -6.38
N LEU A 101 -2.79 -5.44 -5.59
CA LEU A 101 -2.25 -6.16 -4.45
C LEU A 101 -2.72 -5.49 -3.16
N ALA A 102 -3.33 -6.27 -2.26
CA ALA A 102 -3.49 -5.91 -0.85
C ALA A 102 -2.46 -6.66 -0.03
N TYR A 103 -1.67 -5.93 0.76
CA TYR A 103 -0.47 -6.46 1.40
C TYR A 103 -0.45 -6.17 2.90
N ASP A 104 -0.19 -7.20 3.69
CA ASP A 104 0.14 -7.10 5.11
C ASP A 104 1.65 -6.93 5.24
N VAL A 105 2.06 -5.69 5.52
CA VAL A 105 3.47 -5.32 5.65
C VAL A 105 4.11 -5.94 6.90
N TYR A 106 3.36 -6.12 7.99
CA TYR A 106 3.92 -6.62 9.25
C TYR A 106 4.16 -8.12 9.19
N ASN A 107 3.19 -8.88 8.69
CA ASN A 107 3.32 -10.34 8.52
C ASN A 107 3.99 -10.74 7.19
N ASN A 108 4.35 -9.78 6.33
CA ASN A 108 5.03 -10.01 5.04
C ASN A 108 4.22 -10.97 4.13
N SER A 109 2.89 -10.81 4.10
CA SER A 109 1.97 -11.70 3.40
C SER A 109 1.00 -10.94 2.48
N ASP A 110 0.59 -11.60 1.40
CA ASP A 110 -0.45 -11.09 0.51
C ASP A 110 -1.81 -11.33 1.20
N LEU A 111 -2.63 -10.28 1.37
CA LEU A 111 -4.03 -10.43 1.80
C LEU A 111 -4.87 -10.94 0.63
N PHE A 112 -4.69 -10.31 -0.54
CA PHE A 112 -5.16 -10.83 -1.82
C PHE A 112 -4.33 -10.27 -2.96
N TYR A 113 -4.37 -10.96 -4.10
CA TYR A 113 -3.81 -10.49 -5.36
C TYR A 113 -4.86 -10.70 -6.46
N ARG A 114 -5.29 -9.61 -7.10
CA ARG A 114 -6.33 -9.63 -8.13
C ARG A 114 -5.83 -9.02 -9.43
N GLU A 115 -6.16 -9.67 -10.53
CA GLU A 115 -6.01 -9.08 -11.86
C GLU A 115 -7.10 -8.04 -12.08
N VAL A 116 -6.72 -6.90 -12.67
CA VAL A 116 -7.61 -5.79 -13.01
C VAL A 116 -7.39 -5.46 -14.48
N ALA A 117 -8.27 -5.92 -15.35
CA ALA A 117 -8.11 -5.80 -16.79
C ALA A 117 -8.07 -4.34 -17.28
N ASP A 118 -8.86 -3.45 -16.67
CA ASP A 118 -8.91 -2.03 -17.00
C ASP A 118 -7.83 -1.19 -16.29
N GLY A 119 -6.99 -1.84 -15.50
CA GLY A 119 -5.91 -1.25 -14.69
C GLY A 119 -6.37 -0.50 -13.45
N ALA A 120 -5.40 -0.16 -12.60
CA ALA A 120 -5.62 0.62 -11.38
C ALA A 120 -4.90 1.98 -11.50
N ASN A 121 -5.59 3.00 -12.01
CA ASN A 121 -5.03 4.35 -12.21
C ASN A 121 -5.16 5.22 -10.94
N ALA A 122 -6.22 5.00 -10.18
CA ALA A 122 -6.46 5.64 -8.89
C ALA A 122 -7.05 4.61 -7.92
N ILE A 123 -6.77 4.79 -6.64
CA ILE A 123 -7.31 3.94 -5.58
C ILE A 123 -7.67 4.79 -4.37
N VAL A 124 -8.80 4.47 -3.77
CA VAL A 124 -9.21 4.95 -2.45
C VAL A 124 -9.67 3.78 -1.61
N LEU A 125 -9.48 3.86 -0.31
CA LEU A 125 -9.97 2.88 0.65
C LEU A 125 -11.00 3.54 1.54
N GLY A 126 -12.16 2.94 1.71
CA GLY A 126 -13.21 3.45 2.58
C GLY A 126 -14.50 2.65 2.52
N THR A 127 -15.53 3.11 3.22
CA THR A 127 -16.87 2.51 3.19
C THR A 127 -17.74 3.21 2.14
N LEU A 128 -18.59 2.43 1.45
CA LEU A 128 -19.42 2.91 0.35
C LEU A 128 -20.90 2.66 0.61
N GLY A 129 -21.67 3.72 0.86
CA GLY A 129 -23.13 3.65 1.00
C GLY A 129 -23.58 2.61 2.03
N ASP A 130 -24.41 1.67 1.58
CA ASP A 130 -24.97 0.60 2.41
C ASP A 130 -24.07 -0.66 2.50
N ILE A 131 -22.87 -0.62 1.90
CA ILE A 131 -21.89 -1.70 2.00
C ILE A 131 -21.15 -1.57 3.34
N SER A 132 -21.37 -2.54 4.22
CA SER A 132 -20.86 -2.53 5.59
C SER A 132 -19.34 -2.73 5.69
N SER A 133 -18.74 -3.44 4.74
CA SER A 133 -17.30 -3.69 4.70
C SER A 133 -16.55 -2.53 4.03
N PRO A 134 -15.35 -2.16 4.53
CA PRO A 134 -14.45 -1.30 3.79
C PRO A 134 -14.08 -1.92 2.44
N LEU A 135 -14.02 -1.08 1.40
CA LEU A 135 -13.65 -1.46 0.06
C LEU A 135 -12.37 -0.76 -0.37
N ALA A 136 -11.52 -1.50 -1.08
CA ALA A 136 -10.52 -0.96 -1.96
C ALA A 136 -11.20 -0.59 -3.28
N ILE A 137 -11.55 0.68 -3.45
CA ILE A 137 -12.20 1.20 -4.66
C ILE A 137 -11.11 1.66 -5.62
N ILE A 138 -11.05 1.03 -6.77
CA ILE A 138 -10.11 1.35 -7.84
C ILE A 138 -10.83 1.96 -9.04
N GLY A 139 -10.15 2.87 -9.72
CA GLY A 139 -10.57 3.36 -11.03
C GLY A 139 -9.53 3.05 -12.09
N GLY A 140 -9.97 2.38 -13.16
CA GLY A 140 -9.17 2.04 -14.32
C GLY A 140 -9.38 3.03 -15.47
N ASN A 141 -9.42 2.52 -16.70
CA ASN A 141 -9.67 3.33 -17.90
C ASN A 141 -11.13 3.79 -18.00
N CYS A 142 -12.07 2.85 -17.91
CA CYS A 142 -13.51 3.09 -18.07
C CYS A 142 -14.34 2.28 -17.07
N ALA A 143 -13.76 1.88 -15.95
CA ALA A 143 -14.46 1.11 -14.93
C ALA A 143 -13.99 1.51 -13.54
N LEU A 144 -14.92 1.50 -12.60
CA LEU A 144 -14.68 1.54 -11.17
C LEU A 144 -15.02 0.16 -10.59
N GLN A 145 -14.13 -0.37 -9.75
CA GLN A 145 -14.33 -1.64 -9.05
C GLN A 145 -14.07 -1.47 -7.57
N GLY A 146 -14.75 -2.24 -6.70
CA GLY A 146 -14.58 -2.18 -5.26
C GLY A 146 -14.42 -3.57 -4.66
N PHE A 147 -13.26 -3.83 -4.06
CA PHE A 147 -12.92 -5.14 -3.48
C PHE A 147 -12.92 -5.13 -1.96
N ASN A 148 -13.46 -6.17 -1.33
CA ASN A 148 -13.34 -6.37 0.11
C ASN A 148 -11.96 -6.95 0.51
N HIS A 149 -11.77 -7.24 1.80
CA HIS A 149 -10.52 -7.81 2.32
C HIS A 149 -10.16 -9.22 1.79
N GLU A 150 -11.11 -9.95 1.19
CA GLU A 150 -10.88 -11.24 0.54
C GLU A 150 -10.58 -11.09 -0.96
N GLY A 151 -10.63 -9.85 -1.47
CA GLY A 151 -10.51 -9.54 -2.89
C GLY A 151 -11.78 -9.86 -3.69
N SER A 152 -12.94 -10.06 -3.06
CA SER A 152 -14.22 -10.25 -3.75
C SER A 152 -14.74 -8.90 -4.27
N ASP A 153 -15.17 -8.87 -5.54
CA ASP A 153 -15.75 -7.68 -6.17
C ASP A 153 -17.18 -7.46 -5.67
N LEU A 154 -17.40 -6.35 -4.95
CA LEU A 154 -18.69 -5.99 -4.34
C LEU A 154 -19.29 -4.71 -4.95
N PHE A 155 -18.56 -4.03 -5.82
CA PHE A 155 -19.01 -2.80 -6.45
C PHE A 155 -18.39 -2.65 -7.83
N TRP A 156 -19.22 -2.40 -8.84
CA TRP A 156 -18.76 -2.17 -10.20
C TRP A 156 -19.63 -1.13 -10.91
N THR A 157 -19.02 -0.18 -11.61
CA THR A 157 -19.72 0.77 -12.49
C THR A 157 -18.78 1.35 -13.56
N VAL A 158 -19.34 2.03 -14.56
CA VAL A 158 -18.64 2.63 -15.73
C VAL A 158 -18.88 4.13 -15.77
#